data_AF-A0A1B0C8R3-F1
#
_entry.id   AF-A0A1B0C8R3-F1
#
_cell.length_a   1.000
_cell.length_b   1.000
_cell.length_c   1.000
_cell.angle_alpha   90.00
_cell.angle_beta   90.00
_cell.angle_gamma   90.00
#
_symmetry.space_group_name_H-M   'P 1'
#
loop_
_entity.id
_entity.type
_entity.pdbx_description
1 polymer ?
#
loop_
_entity_poly.entity_id
_entity_poly.type
_entity_poly.pdbx_seq_one_letter_code
_entity_poly.pdbx_strand_id
1 'polypeptide(L)'
;MLTIDIRGNKDMLCKSVSETIDRGGLELNFVEPDKTYCLTNQTFNWFNSTDNVPLRQLYRMKQLQSECPSDCKCEVERMNYEQQSPENGTPLLIFSAKVDCSNRHLTELPQKLPTNTYSLNVSCNNITSLSTLNDNPTYQQIIRLYADNNQISSLLDLEGTTFIEEFEVLSLRKNKLKSIPIYLLSNTLDKNPRGKMLYFEGNKLHCDCNSAKILRLWLLARQNHIKDWDQILCENMPQIVVDLSEMKLCQSQHDWTDYIYYLIAAEIFLLGALVFKVSYDYWVFKTAGYLPWPASKMPKLPCDWLCES
;
A
#
# COMPACT_ATOMS: atom_id res chain seq x y z
N MET A 1 43.20 -26.14 15.55
CA MET A 1 41.90 -26.40 14.91
C MET A 1 41.45 -27.80 15.29
N LEU A 2 40.41 -27.91 16.09
CA LEU A 2 39.92 -29.19 16.61
C LEU A 2 38.72 -29.62 15.76
N THR A 3 38.83 -30.79 15.11
CA THR A 3 37.74 -31.35 14.30
C THR A 3 36.93 -32.33 15.14
N ILE A 4 35.61 -32.13 15.20
CA ILE A 4 34.69 -32.99 15.92
C ILE A 4 33.73 -33.65 14.92
N ASP A 5 33.65 -34.97 14.92
CA ASP A 5 32.64 -35.72 14.16
C ASP A 5 31.53 -36.19 15.11
N ILE A 6 30.32 -35.69 14.88
CA ILE A 6 29.14 -35.97 15.70
C ILE A 6 27.94 -36.44 14.85
N ARG A 7 28.17 -36.83 13.58
CA ARG A 7 27.13 -37.24 12.63
C ARG A 7 26.27 -38.43 13.09
N GLY A 8 26.82 -39.30 13.94
CA GLY A 8 26.12 -40.47 14.46
C GLY A 8 25.29 -40.24 15.72
N ASN A 9 25.36 -39.04 16.32
CA ASN A 9 24.74 -38.77 17.63
C ASN A 9 23.32 -38.22 17.48
N LYS A 10 22.32 -39.12 17.49
CA LYS A 10 20.92 -38.78 17.21
C LYS A 10 20.21 -38.05 18.35
N ASP A 11 20.65 -38.22 19.59
CA ASP A 11 20.00 -37.67 20.80
C ASP A 11 20.69 -36.40 21.32
N MET A 12 21.57 -35.81 20.50
CA MET A 12 22.39 -34.68 20.89
C MET A 12 21.57 -33.40 21.02
N LEU A 13 21.58 -32.78 22.20
CA LEU A 13 20.83 -31.55 22.46
C LEU A 13 21.50 -30.31 21.85
N CYS A 14 20.74 -29.48 21.14
CA CYS A 14 21.24 -28.23 20.55
C CYS A 14 21.84 -27.28 21.58
N LYS A 15 21.32 -27.26 22.82
CA LYS A 15 21.86 -26.47 23.92
C LYS A 15 23.33 -26.81 24.19
N SER A 16 23.64 -28.09 24.34
CA SER A 16 25.00 -28.55 24.63
C SER A 16 25.96 -28.24 23.48
N VAL A 17 25.49 -28.37 22.23
CA VAL A 17 26.30 -28.04 21.05
C VAL A 17 26.52 -26.54 20.94
N SER A 18 25.48 -25.73 21.15
CA SER A 18 25.58 -24.27 21.17
C SER A 18 26.57 -23.80 22.23
N GLU A 19 26.47 -24.30 23.47
CA GLU A 19 27.42 -23.97 24.55
C GLU A 19 28.86 -24.37 24.19
N THR A 20 29.03 -25.49 23.47
CA THR A 20 30.35 -25.94 22.99
C THR A 20 30.90 -25.02 21.91
N ILE A 21 30.05 -24.62 20.96
CA ILE A 21 30.38 -23.64 19.92
C ILE A 21 30.73 -22.29 20.57
N ASP A 22 30.02 -21.87 21.62
CA ASP A 22 30.26 -20.62 22.33
C ASP A 22 31.62 -20.66 23.04
N ARG A 23 31.95 -21.77 23.72
CA ARG A 23 33.21 -21.95 24.45
C ARG A 23 34.43 -22.13 23.55
N GLY A 24 34.31 -22.88 22.46
CA GLY A 24 35.46 -23.22 21.61
C GLY A 24 35.71 -22.28 20.43
N GLY A 25 34.90 -21.23 20.25
CA GLY A 25 35.15 -20.18 19.26
C GLY A 25 35.17 -20.68 17.79
N LEU A 26 35.93 -19.99 16.93
CA LEU A 26 36.13 -20.30 15.50
C LEU A 26 37.12 -21.46 15.25
N GLU A 27 37.66 -22.08 16.30
CA GLU A 27 38.68 -23.13 16.18
C GLU A 27 38.09 -24.56 16.13
N LEU A 28 36.77 -24.68 16.31
CA LEU A 28 36.00 -25.92 16.27
C LEU A 28 35.36 -26.13 14.89
N ASN A 29 35.76 -27.21 14.21
CA ASN A 29 35.15 -27.65 12.96
C ASN A 29 34.33 -28.92 13.15
N PHE A 30 33.06 -28.90 12.75
CA PHE A 30 32.28 -30.13 12.64
C PHE A 30 32.40 -30.76 11.26
N VAL A 31 32.47 -32.09 11.21
CA VAL A 31 32.46 -32.86 9.96
C VAL A 31 31.05 -32.85 9.37
N GLU A 32 30.89 -32.36 8.14
CA GLU A 32 29.62 -32.23 7.40
C GLU A 32 28.48 -31.60 8.24
N PRO A 33 28.58 -30.29 8.57
CA PRO A 33 27.59 -29.59 9.41
C PRO A 33 26.20 -29.50 8.77
N ASP A 34 26.09 -29.64 7.45
CA ASP A 34 24.82 -29.71 6.72
C ASP A 34 24.09 -31.06 6.91
N LYS A 35 24.82 -32.12 7.26
CA LYS A 35 24.28 -33.48 7.45
C LYS A 35 24.18 -33.90 8.92
N THR A 36 24.56 -33.00 9.83
CA THR A 36 24.52 -33.23 11.28
C THR A 36 23.42 -32.41 11.92
N TYR A 37 22.67 -33.02 12.82
CA TYR A 37 21.50 -32.43 13.46
C TYR A 37 21.61 -32.52 14.98
N CYS A 38 20.94 -31.59 15.66
CA CYS A 38 20.73 -31.64 17.10
C CYS A 38 19.24 -31.51 17.42
N LEU A 39 18.83 -32.04 18.57
CA LEU A 39 17.48 -31.97 19.08
C LEU A 39 17.29 -30.71 19.92
N THR A 40 16.24 -29.96 19.62
CA THR A 40 15.77 -28.89 20.51
C THR A 40 15.06 -29.52 21.71
N ASN A 41 15.33 -29.02 22.91
CA ASN A 41 14.53 -29.34 24.10
C ASN A 41 13.56 -28.18 24.33
N GLN A 42 12.43 -28.42 25.01
CA GLN A 42 11.44 -27.39 25.39
C GLN A 42 12.05 -26.17 26.11
N THR A 43 13.27 -26.29 26.62
CA THR A 43 14.01 -25.23 27.32
C THR A 43 15.01 -24.46 26.45
N PHE A 44 15.24 -24.83 25.19
CA PHE A 44 16.18 -24.13 24.30
C PHE A 44 15.43 -23.13 23.43
N ASN A 45 15.21 -21.93 23.95
CA ASN A 45 14.39 -20.88 23.31
C ASN A 45 12.97 -21.38 22.95
N TRP A 46 12.33 -20.76 21.97
CA TRP A 46 10.91 -20.77 21.58
C TRP A 46 10.41 -22.06 20.87
N PHE A 47 11.08 -23.21 21.04
CA PHE A 47 10.61 -24.46 20.46
C PHE A 47 9.56 -25.14 21.35
N ASN A 48 8.37 -25.36 20.81
CA ASN A 48 7.29 -26.12 21.46
C ASN A 48 7.29 -27.61 21.04
N SER A 49 8.32 -28.05 20.30
CA SER A 49 8.52 -29.41 19.79
C SER A 49 10.00 -29.78 19.79
N THR A 50 10.28 -31.09 19.87
CA THR A 50 11.62 -31.65 19.67
C THR A 50 11.89 -31.73 18.17
N ASP A 51 12.57 -30.72 17.63
CA ASP A 51 12.88 -30.60 16.21
C ASP A 51 14.37 -30.87 15.95
N ASN A 52 14.65 -31.47 14.79
CA ASN A 52 16.00 -31.66 14.29
C ASN A 52 16.50 -30.35 13.66
N VAL A 53 17.45 -29.68 14.31
CA VAL A 53 18.08 -28.45 13.79
C VAL A 53 19.42 -28.80 13.15
N PRO A 54 19.67 -28.44 11.88
CA PRO A 54 20.98 -28.60 11.27
C PRO A 54 22.05 -27.77 12.00
N LEU A 55 23.25 -28.33 12.21
CA LEU A 55 24.33 -27.60 12.89
C LEU A 55 24.72 -26.28 12.20
N ARG A 56 24.61 -26.23 10.87
CA ARG A 56 24.84 -24.99 10.12
C ARG A 56 23.95 -23.83 10.57
N GLN A 57 22.72 -24.11 11.01
CA GLN A 57 21.84 -23.08 11.54
C GLN A 57 22.35 -22.53 12.88
N LEU A 58 22.87 -23.39 13.76
CA LEU A 58 23.47 -22.94 15.02
C LEU A 58 24.67 -22.00 14.78
N TYR A 59 25.52 -22.30 13.79
CA TYR A 59 26.61 -21.39 13.41
C TYR A 59 26.11 -20.03 12.92
N ARG A 60 25.09 -20.02 12.04
CA ARG A 60 24.52 -18.77 11.55
C ARG A 60 23.84 -17.96 12.65
N MET A 61 23.14 -18.62 13.58
CA MET A 61 22.56 -17.98 14.75
C MET A 61 23.63 -17.28 15.61
N LYS A 62 24.83 -17.85 15.72
CA LYS A 62 25.96 -17.20 16.41
C LYS A 62 26.49 -15.99 15.63
N GLN A 63 26.59 -16.09 14.30
CA GLN A 63 27.05 -15.00 13.44
C GLN A 63 26.11 -13.80 13.43
N LEU A 64 24.82 -14.00 13.78
CA LEU A 64 23.82 -12.94 13.83
C LEU A 64 24.29 -11.69 14.60
N GLN A 65 24.93 -11.86 15.75
CA GLN A 65 25.41 -10.71 16.54
C GLN A 65 26.58 -9.99 15.86
N SER A 66 27.45 -10.71 15.16
CA SER A 66 28.58 -10.11 14.43
C SER A 66 28.15 -9.38 13.14
N GLU A 67 27.03 -9.78 12.55
CA GLU A 67 26.44 -9.13 11.38
C GLU A 67 25.47 -7.98 11.74
N CYS A 68 25.18 -7.82 13.04
CA CYS A 68 24.21 -6.84 13.51
C CYS A 68 24.71 -5.41 13.22
N PRO A 69 23.85 -4.51 12.69
CA PRO A 69 24.23 -3.12 12.49
C PRO A 69 24.64 -2.46 13.81
N SER A 70 25.60 -1.54 13.74
CA SER A 70 26.03 -0.73 14.88
C SER A 70 24.83 -0.08 15.56
N ASP A 71 24.81 -0.13 16.89
CA ASP A 71 23.72 0.41 17.72
C ASP A 71 22.34 -0.25 17.53
N CYS A 72 22.21 -1.34 16.76
CA CYS A 72 20.99 -2.12 16.71
C CYS A 72 21.06 -3.35 17.62
N LYS A 73 19.89 -3.93 17.91
CA LYS A 73 19.76 -5.17 18.67
C LYS A 73 19.22 -6.26 17.75
N CYS A 74 19.99 -7.31 17.54
CA CYS A 74 19.59 -8.45 16.71
C CYS A 74 19.29 -9.66 17.58
N GLU A 75 18.17 -10.33 17.33
CA GLU A 75 17.73 -11.50 18.07
C GLU A 75 17.15 -12.54 17.11
N VAL A 76 17.26 -13.81 17.48
CA VAL A 76 16.59 -14.88 16.73
C VAL A 76 15.11 -14.88 17.13
N GLU A 77 14.23 -14.66 16.16
CA GLU A 77 12.78 -14.59 16.37
C GLU A 77 12.15 -15.98 16.43
N ARG A 78 12.36 -16.80 15.40
CA ARG A 78 11.77 -18.16 15.25
C ARG A 78 12.48 -18.99 14.19
N MET A 79 12.16 -20.28 14.08
CA MET A 79 12.54 -21.13 12.95
C MET A 79 11.34 -21.22 12.03
N ASN A 80 11.63 -21.23 10.74
CA ASN A 80 10.66 -21.45 9.69
C ASN A 80 11.14 -22.59 8.81
N TYR A 81 10.19 -23.37 8.31
CA TYR A 81 10.48 -24.32 7.23
C TYR A 81 10.48 -23.56 5.92
N GLU A 82 11.62 -23.53 5.25
CA GLU A 82 11.75 -23.02 3.90
C GLU A 82 11.43 -24.16 2.91
N GLN A 83 10.46 -23.91 2.02
CA GLN A 83 9.96 -24.91 1.07
C GLN A 83 10.95 -25.22 -0.07
N GLN A 84 11.98 -24.40 -0.26
CA GLN A 84 13.01 -24.59 -1.28
C GLN A 84 14.34 -25.00 -0.64
N SER A 85 14.63 -26.30 -0.66
CA SER A 85 15.97 -26.82 -0.39
C SER A 85 16.65 -27.19 -1.71
N PRO A 86 17.94 -26.84 -1.92
CA PRO A 86 18.69 -27.21 -3.11
C PRO A 86 19.02 -28.71 -3.21
N GLU A 87 18.79 -29.50 -2.15
CA GLU A 87 18.98 -30.95 -2.17
C GLU A 87 17.67 -31.68 -1.78
N ASN A 88 17.09 -32.39 -2.75
CA ASN A 88 16.06 -33.44 -2.58
C ASN A 88 14.70 -33.03 -1.98
N GLY A 89 14.31 -31.75 -2.00
CA GLY A 89 12.94 -31.33 -1.65
C GLY A 89 12.56 -31.56 -0.18
N THR A 90 13.56 -31.74 0.69
CA THR A 90 13.34 -31.78 2.14
C THR A 90 13.18 -30.35 2.67
N PRO A 91 12.13 -30.03 3.45
CA PRO A 91 11.95 -28.68 3.98
C PRO A 91 13.09 -28.36 4.96
N LEU A 92 13.84 -27.30 4.66
CA LEU A 92 14.98 -26.88 5.48
C LEU A 92 14.48 -25.99 6.61
N LEU A 93 14.82 -26.35 7.84
CA LEU A 93 14.55 -25.50 8.99
C LEU A 93 15.58 -24.37 9.02
N ILE A 94 15.14 -23.13 8.85
CA ILE A 94 15.97 -21.92 8.87
C ILE A 94 15.53 -21.00 10.02
N PHE A 95 16.46 -20.27 10.63
CA PHE A 95 16.07 -19.24 11.61
C PHE A 95 15.68 -17.95 10.91
N SER A 96 14.79 -17.19 11.54
CA SER A 96 14.44 -15.80 11.22
C SER A 96 14.99 -14.87 12.28
N ALA A 97 15.59 -13.77 11.83
CA ALA A 97 16.11 -12.74 12.69
C ALA A 97 15.13 -11.56 12.81
N LYS A 98 15.06 -11.01 14.02
CA LYS A 98 14.48 -9.71 14.32
C LYS A 98 15.59 -8.71 14.58
N VAL A 99 15.54 -7.57 13.91
CA VAL A 99 16.51 -6.47 14.05
C VAL A 99 15.77 -5.25 14.59
N ASP A 100 16.18 -4.78 15.76
CA ASP A 100 15.64 -3.59 16.41
C ASP A 100 16.68 -2.46 16.41
N CYS A 101 16.43 -1.48 15.54
CA CYS A 101 17.17 -0.25 15.36
C CYS A 101 16.35 0.97 15.82
N SER A 102 15.39 0.79 16.72
CA SER A 102 14.55 1.88 17.20
C SER A 102 15.31 2.87 18.10
N ASN A 103 14.93 4.14 18.04
CA ASN A 103 15.48 5.22 18.86
C ASN A 103 17.02 5.37 18.75
N ARG A 104 17.55 5.32 17.53
CA ARG A 104 19.00 5.43 17.23
C ARG A 104 19.38 6.67 16.44
N HIS A 105 18.46 7.63 16.31
CA HIS A 105 18.65 8.87 15.55
C HIS A 105 19.04 8.62 14.08
N LEU A 106 18.60 7.49 13.51
CA LEU A 106 18.89 7.14 12.12
C LEU A 106 18.20 8.12 11.17
N THR A 107 18.94 8.61 10.17
CA THR A 107 18.38 9.41 9.07
C THR A 107 18.04 8.56 7.85
N GLU A 108 18.63 7.37 7.77
CA GLU A 108 18.50 6.42 6.66
C GLU A 108 18.43 5.00 7.22
N LEU A 109 17.95 4.06 6.39
CA LEU A 109 17.93 2.65 6.75
C LEU A 109 19.36 2.07 6.80
N PRO A 110 19.65 1.09 7.68
CA PRO A 110 20.97 0.48 7.77
C PRO A 110 21.45 -0.11 6.44
N GLN A 111 22.70 0.14 6.05
CA GLN A 111 23.24 -0.31 4.76
C GLN A 111 23.35 -1.84 4.65
N LYS A 112 23.44 -2.56 5.77
CA LYS A 112 23.55 -4.01 5.77
C LYS A 112 22.73 -4.57 6.91
N LEU A 113 21.85 -5.50 6.61
CA LEU A 113 21.15 -6.30 7.59
C LEU A 113 21.74 -7.71 7.66
N PRO A 114 21.63 -8.39 8.82
CA PRO A 114 21.99 -9.80 8.93
C PRO A 114 21.18 -10.66 7.96
N THR A 115 21.75 -11.80 7.61
CA THR A 115 21.01 -12.80 6.81
C THR A 115 19.75 -13.27 7.54
N ASN A 116 18.71 -13.63 6.78
CA ASN A 116 17.41 -14.06 7.32
C ASN A 116 16.68 -13.02 8.19
N THR A 117 16.96 -11.72 8.00
CA THR A 117 16.20 -10.66 8.66
C THR A 117 14.75 -10.68 8.17
N TYR A 118 13.85 -11.05 9.07
CA TYR A 118 12.42 -11.21 8.80
C TYR A 118 11.59 -10.04 9.34
N SER A 119 12.03 -9.49 10.46
CA SER A 119 11.37 -8.40 11.17
C SER A 119 12.36 -7.26 11.43
N LEU A 120 12.02 -6.06 10.96
CA LEU A 120 12.83 -4.85 11.13
C LEU A 120 12.03 -3.78 11.86
N ASN A 121 12.57 -3.29 12.98
CA ASN A 121 12.04 -2.14 13.70
C ASN A 121 13.02 -0.96 13.60
N VAL A 122 12.61 0.10 12.93
CA VAL A 122 13.34 1.37 12.78
C VAL A 122 12.52 2.54 13.33
N SER A 123 11.61 2.27 14.26
CA SER A 123 10.72 3.28 14.83
C SER A 123 11.46 4.33 15.67
N CYS A 124 10.87 5.52 15.82
CA CYS A 124 11.42 6.63 16.61
C CYS A 124 12.80 7.09 16.09
N ASN A 125 12.91 7.26 14.77
CA ASN A 125 14.11 7.76 14.11
C ASN A 125 13.76 8.99 13.26
N ASN A 126 14.67 9.39 12.38
CA ASN A 126 14.54 10.56 11.52
C ASN A 126 14.58 10.18 10.03
N ILE A 127 14.11 8.98 9.70
CA ILE A 127 14.14 8.41 8.35
C ILE A 127 13.12 9.12 7.47
N THR A 128 13.52 9.47 6.25
CA THR A 128 12.68 10.18 5.28
C THR A 128 12.22 9.32 4.09
N SER A 129 12.95 8.25 3.78
CA SER A 129 12.74 7.41 2.60
C SER A 129 12.93 5.93 2.93
N LEU A 130 12.22 5.07 2.20
CA LEU A 130 12.29 3.60 2.29
C LEU A 130 12.97 2.99 1.06
N SER A 131 13.63 3.78 0.20
CA SER A 131 14.20 3.32 -1.07
C SER A 131 15.20 2.18 -0.94
N THR A 132 15.89 2.08 0.20
CA THR A 132 16.83 1.00 0.51
C THR A 132 16.17 -0.39 0.42
N LEU A 133 14.85 -0.52 0.64
CA LEU A 133 14.14 -1.78 0.46
C LEU A 133 14.18 -2.28 -1.00
N ASN A 134 14.29 -1.38 -1.96
CA ASN A 134 14.36 -1.70 -3.38
C ASN A 134 15.81 -1.99 -3.82
N ASP A 135 16.74 -1.13 -3.38
CA ASP A 135 18.12 -1.16 -3.89
C ASP A 135 19.00 -2.23 -3.22
N ASN A 136 18.62 -2.68 -2.02
CA ASN A 136 19.49 -3.51 -1.19
C ASN A 136 18.99 -4.96 -1.08
N PRO A 137 19.77 -5.95 -1.54
CA PRO A 137 19.36 -7.34 -1.50
C PRO A 137 19.19 -7.89 -0.07
N THR A 138 19.81 -7.27 0.94
CA THR A 138 19.65 -7.71 2.35
C THR A 138 18.25 -7.49 2.92
N TYR A 139 17.41 -6.69 2.24
CA TYR A 139 16.04 -6.39 2.66
C TYR A 139 14.99 -7.33 2.05
N GLN A 140 15.37 -8.22 1.12
CA GLN A 140 14.43 -9.02 0.33
C GLN A 140 13.56 -9.99 1.14
N GLN A 141 14.06 -10.44 2.30
CA GLN A 141 13.39 -11.41 3.18
C GLN A 141 12.55 -10.76 4.30
N ILE A 142 12.51 -9.43 4.36
CA ILE A 142 11.73 -8.72 5.36
C ILE A 142 10.24 -8.90 5.04
N ILE A 143 9.48 -9.25 6.06
CA ILE A 143 8.02 -9.40 5.97
C ILE A 143 7.31 -8.53 7.01
N ARG A 144 8.00 -8.12 8.08
CA ARG A 144 7.49 -7.18 9.08
C ARG A 144 8.37 -5.94 9.15
N LEU A 145 7.80 -4.78 8.84
CA LEU A 145 8.48 -3.48 8.95
C LEU A 145 7.71 -2.57 9.90
N TYR A 146 8.40 -2.10 10.94
CA TYR A 146 7.93 -1.08 11.87
C TYR A 146 8.78 0.18 11.69
N ALA A 147 8.18 1.23 11.17
CA ALA A 147 8.84 2.51 10.90
C ALA A 147 8.02 3.68 11.47
N ASP A 148 7.41 3.47 12.64
CA ASP A 148 6.60 4.48 13.32
C ASP A 148 7.45 5.67 13.80
N ASN A 149 6.84 6.85 13.97
CA ASN A 149 7.52 8.06 14.45
C ASN A 149 8.79 8.38 13.65
N ASN A 150 8.65 8.53 12.33
CA ASN A 150 9.72 8.94 11.42
C ASN A 150 9.27 10.15 10.59
N GLN A 151 10.02 10.50 9.53
CA GLN A 151 9.73 11.60 8.61
C GLN A 151 9.35 11.12 7.21
N ILE A 152 8.87 9.88 7.07
CA ILE A 152 8.56 9.27 5.77
C ILE A 152 7.35 9.99 5.16
N SER A 153 7.50 10.47 3.92
CA SER A 153 6.47 11.27 3.25
C SER A 153 5.74 10.55 2.11
N SER A 154 6.28 9.43 1.63
CA SER A 154 5.76 8.69 0.49
C SER A 154 5.92 7.18 0.68
N LEU A 155 4.97 6.43 0.09
CA LEU A 155 5.01 4.97 -0.01
C LEU A 155 5.55 4.48 -1.37
N LEU A 156 5.80 5.39 -2.31
CA LEU A 156 6.24 5.05 -3.66
C LEU A 156 7.59 4.32 -3.69
N ASP A 157 8.43 4.54 -2.68
CA ASP A 157 9.71 3.82 -2.52
C ASP A 157 9.54 2.30 -2.39
N LEU A 158 8.34 1.83 -2.04
CA LEU A 158 8.01 0.41 -1.93
C LEU A 158 7.56 -0.19 -3.27
N GLU A 159 7.33 0.63 -4.29
CA GLU A 159 6.92 0.16 -5.62
C GLU A 159 8.01 -0.71 -6.25
N GLY A 160 7.63 -1.94 -6.66
CA GLY A 160 8.57 -2.91 -7.23
C GLY A 160 9.42 -3.69 -6.20
N THR A 161 9.24 -3.44 -4.91
CA THR A 161 9.94 -4.21 -3.86
C THR A 161 9.32 -5.58 -3.64
N THR A 162 10.11 -6.59 -3.27
CA THR A 162 9.55 -7.89 -2.81
C THR A 162 8.75 -7.75 -1.52
N PHE A 163 9.13 -6.75 -0.70
CA PHE A 163 8.43 -6.44 0.55
C PHE A 163 6.95 -6.11 0.31
N ILE A 164 6.62 -5.24 -0.65
CA ILE A 164 5.23 -4.82 -0.85
C ILE A 164 4.32 -5.96 -1.33
N GLU A 165 4.88 -7.02 -1.90
CA GLU A 165 4.16 -8.21 -2.35
C GLU A 165 3.90 -9.17 -1.17
N GLU A 166 4.90 -9.40 -0.33
CA GLU A 166 4.88 -10.48 0.67
C GLU A 166 4.71 -10.02 2.13
N PHE A 167 4.65 -8.71 2.41
CA PHE A 167 4.59 -8.21 3.80
C PHE A 167 3.41 -8.81 4.60
N GLU A 168 3.65 -9.01 5.90
CA GLU A 168 2.65 -9.32 6.93
C GLU A 168 2.32 -8.07 7.73
N VAL A 169 3.32 -7.24 8.05
CA VAL A 169 3.12 -6.01 8.83
C VAL A 169 3.87 -4.86 8.19
N LEU A 170 3.17 -3.76 7.91
CA LEU A 170 3.77 -2.46 7.61
C LEU A 170 3.16 -1.42 8.53
N SER A 171 3.99 -0.87 9.42
CA SER A 171 3.61 0.18 10.35
C SER A 171 4.34 1.48 10.03
N LEU A 172 3.57 2.51 9.71
CA LEU A 172 4.04 3.85 9.37
C LEU A 172 3.30 4.92 10.16
N ARG A 173 2.96 4.62 11.42
CA ARG A 173 2.25 5.56 12.28
C ARG A 173 3.08 6.80 12.54
N LYS A 174 2.42 7.95 12.70
CA LYS A 174 3.02 9.24 13.08
C LYS A 174 4.21 9.61 12.18
N ASN A 175 4.00 9.47 10.88
CA ASN A 175 4.93 9.90 9.83
C ASN A 175 4.40 11.16 9.14
N LYS A 176 4.98 11.51 7.99
CA LYS A 176 4.63 12.70 7.20
C LYS A 176 3.97 12.33 5.87
N LEU A 177 3.30 11.17 5.80
CA LEU A 177 2.67 10.71 4.55
C LEU A 177 1.67 11.75 4.05
N LYS A 178 1.76 12.08 2.76
CA LYS A 178 0.87 13.04 2.10
C LYS A 178 -0.26 12.36 1.32
N SER A 179 -0.06 11.13 0.89
CA SER A 179 -1.07 10.34 0.19
C SER A 179 -0.84 8.86 0.43
N ILE A 180 -1.88 8.06 0.20
CA ILE A 180 -1.80 6.60 0.22
C ILE A 180 -2.06 6.11 -1.22
N PRO A 181 -1.05 5.54 -1.90
CA PRO A 181 -1.21 5.00 -3.25
C PRO A 181 -2.04 3.71 -3.17
N ILE A 182 -3.35 3.84 -3.34
CA ILE A 182 -4.32 2.72 -3.25
C ILE A 182 -3.95 1.58 -4.20
N TYR A 183 -3.48 1.90 -5.41
CA TYR A 183 -3.09 0.90 -6.41
C TYR A 183 -1.98 -0.03 -5.92
N LEU A 184 -1.00 0.52 -5.20
CA LEU A 184 0.16 -0.22 -4.69
C LEU A 184 -0.27 -1.25 -3.65
N LEU A 185 -1.17 -0.86 -2.74
CA LEU A 185 -1.64 -1.73 -1.66
C LEU A 185 -2.75 -2.69 -2.10
N SER A 186 -3.62 -2.28 -3.03
CA SER A 186 -4.78 -3.09 -3.43
C SER A 186 -4.36 -4.38 -4.12
N ASN A 187 -3.35 -4.35 -5.00
CA ASN A 187 -2.85 -5.56 -5.66
C ASN A 187 -2.47 -6.64 -4.65
N THR A 188 -1.74 -6.26 -3.60
CA THR A 188 -1.29 -7.19 -2.58
C THR A 188 -2.42 -7.64 -1.65
N LEU A 189 -3.25 -6.69 -1.18
CA LEU A 189 -4.35 -7.00 -0.27
C LEU A 189 -5.45 -7.84 -0.91
N ASP A 190 -5.65 -7.73 -2.22
CA ASP A 190 -6.71 -8.46 -2.94
C ASP A 190 -6.26 -9.86 -3.34
N LYS A 191 -4.97 -10.04 -3.72
CA LYS A 191 -4.41 -11.33 -4.10
C LYS A 191 -4.08 -12.22 -2.91
N ASN A 192 -3.50 -11.67 -1.85
CA ASN A 192 -3.07 -12.43 -0.68
C ASN A 192 -3.53 -11.73 0.62
N PRO A 193 -4.82 -11.79 0.96
CA PRO A 193 -5.38 -11.04 2.08
C PRO A 193 -4.94 -11.54 3.45
N ARG A 194 -4.52 -12.81 3.59
CA ARG A 194 -4.36 -13.42 4.91
C ARG A 194 -3.16 -12.85 5.67
N GLY A 195 -3.37 -12.47 6.93
CA GLY A 195 -2.31 -12.09 7.86
C GLY A 195 -1.74 -10.68 7.65
N LYS A 196 -2.13 -9.95 6.60
CA LYS A 196 -1.59 -8.61 6.31
C LYS A 196 -2.21 -7.54 7.20
N MET A 197 -1.37 -6.75 7.84
CA MET A 197 -1.71 -5.66 8.75
C MET A 197 -0.99 -4.37 8.36
N LEU A 198 -1.76 -3.30 8.23
CA LEU A 198 -1.30 -1.96 7.90
C LEU A 198 -1.67 -0.99 9.02
N TYR A 199 -0.76 -0.06 9.29
CA TYR A 199 -0.93 0.97 10.30
C TYR A 199 -0.48 2.34 9.79
N PHE A 200 -1.40 3.31 9.74
CA PHE A 200 -1.18 4.66 9.21
C PHE A 200 -1.61 5.78 10.17
N GLU A 201 -1.99 5.45 11.41
CA GLU A 201 -2.41 6.41 12.45
C GLU A 201 -1.49 7.63 12.53
N GLY A 202 -2.06 8.83 12.69
CA GLY A 202 -1.28 10.04 12.99
C GLY A 202 -0.53 10.65 11.81
N ASN A 203 -0.71 10.12 10.59
CA ASN A 203 -0.33 10.81 9.36
C ASN A 203 -1.35 11.88 8.99
N LYS A 204 -0.88 12.94 8.32
CA LYS A 204 -1.69 14.06 7.83
C LYS A 204 -1.62 14.11 6.31
N LEU A 205 -2.62 13.49 5.66
CA LEU A 205 -2.71 13.39 4.21
C LEU A 205 -3.20 14.70 3.60
N HIS A 206 -2.83 14.96 2.35
CA HIS A 206 -3.43 16.03 1.55
C HIS A 206 -4.79 15.56 1.01
N CYS A 207 -5.88 16.05 1.59
CA CYS A 207 -7.22 15.58 1.26
C CYS A 207 -7.88 16.42 0.17
N ASP A 208 -8.42 15.75 -0.83
CA ASP A 208 -9.08 16.34 -1.99
C ASP A 208 -10.39 15.60 -2.30
N CYS A 209 -11.00 15.91 -3.44
CA CYS A 209 -12.19 15.19 -3.90
C CYS A 209 -11.94 13.67 -4.08
N ASN A 210 -10.76 13.26 -4.55
CA ASN A 210 -10.42 11.84 -4.67
C ASN A 210 -10.31 11.16 -3.31
N SER A 211 -9.80 11.86 -2.30
CA SER A 211 -9.74 11.37 -0.93
C SER A 211 -11.13 11.10 -0.38
N ALA A 212 -12.09 11.99 -0.65
CA ALA A 212 -13.48 11.83 -0.24
C ALA A 212 -14.22 10.71 -0.99
N LYS A 213 -14.00 10.58 -2.30
CA LYS A 213 -14.68 9.59 -3.16
C LYS A 213 -14.07 8.20 -3.11
N ILE A 214 -12.74 8.10 -3.09
CA ILE A 214 -12.01 6.84 -3.33
C ILE A 214 -11.34 6.38 -2.04
N LEU A 215 -10.45 7.19 -1.47
CA LEU A 215 -9.64 6.76 -0.32
C LEU A 215 -10.50 6.42 0.89
N ARG A 216 -11.48 7.27 1.20
CA ARG A 216 -12.47 7.04 2.26
C ARG A 216 -13.16 5.68 2.13
N LEU A 217 -13.72 5.38 0.95
CA LEU A 217 -14.42 4.11 0.70
C LEU A 217 -13.47 2.93 0.76
N TRP A 218 -12.24 3.10 0.24
CA TRP A 218 -11.22 2.05 0.27
C TRP A 218 -10.79 1.69 1.70
N LEU A 219 -10.58 2.69 2.57
CA LEU A 219 -10.29 2.47 3.99
C LEU A 219 -11.42 1.71 4.69
N LEU A 220 -12.67 2.14 4.47
CA LEU A 220 -13.86 1.48 5.03
C LEU A 220 -14.03 0.05 4.53
N ALA A 221 -13.62 -0.26 3.30
CA ALA A 221 -13.68 -1.61 2.74
C ALA A 221 -12.52 -2.52 3.22
N ARG A 222 -11.50 -1.98 3.88
CA ARG A 222 -10.26 -2.70 4.26
C ARG A 222 -9.97 -2.66 5.77
N GLN A 223 -10.98 -2.44 6.61
CA GLN A 223 -10.85 -2.36 8.09
C GLN A 223 -10.15 -3.59 8.72
N ASN A 224 -10.27 -4.76 8.10
CA ASN A 224 -9.60 -5.98 8.59
C ASN A 224 -8.07 -5.93 8.41
N HIS A 225 -7.58 -5.22 7.41
CA HIS A 225 -6.14 -5.09 7.11
C HIS A 225 -5.57 -3.81 7.71
N ILE A 226 -6.27 -2.69 7.55
CA ILE A 226 -5.86 -1.37 8.05
C ILE A 226 -6.47 -1.20 9.43
N LYS A 227 -5.67 -1.41 10.48
CA LYS A 227 -6.19 -1.51 11.84
C LYS A 227 -6.60 -0.18 12.45
N ASP A 228 -6.00 0.91 11.98
CA ASP A 228 -6.19 2.29 12.44
C ASP A 228 -6.76 3.19 11.34
N TRP A 229 -7.63 2.61 10.51
CA TRP A 229 -8.28 3.26 9.37
C TRP A 229 -9.03 4.54 9.74
N ASP A 230 -9.49 4.66 10.99
CA ASP A 230 -10.26 5.76 11.57
C ASP A 230 -9.39 6.86 12.21
N GLN A 231 -8.07 6.74 12.18
CA GLN A 231 -7.14 7.70 12.82
C GLN A 231 -6.21 8.41 11.83
N ILE A 232 -6.60 8.44 10.56
CA ILE A 232 -5.86 9.11 9.47
C ILE A 232 -6.46 10.50 9.27
N LEU A 233 -5.65 11.54 9.41
CA LEU A 233 -6.10 12.93 9.37
C LEU A 233 -5.79 13.60 8.02
N CYS A 234 -6.52 14.67 7.74
CA CYS A 234 -6.20 15.60 6.66
C CYS A 234 -5.26 16.72 7.16
N GLU A 235 -4.35 17.16 6.30
CA GLU A 235 -3.43 18.29 6.57
C GLU A 235 -4.10 19.63 6.29
N ASN A 236 -4.82 19.73 5.17
CA ASN A 236 -5.45 20.97 4.69
C ASN A 236 -6.77 21.29 5.40
N MET A 237 -7.30 20.37 6.20
CA MET A 237 -8.53 20.55 6.97
C MET A 237 -8.52 19.69 8.24
N PRO A 238 -9.10 20.16 9.36
CA PRO A 238 -9.11 19.43 10.62
C PRO A 238 -10.20 18.35 10.62
N GLN A 239 -10.10 17.37 9.71
CA GLN A 239 -11.02 16.24 9.58
C GLN A 239 -10.25 14.94 9.42
N ILE A 240 -10.90 13.84 9.81
CA ILE A 240 -10.43 12.48 9.58
C ILE A 240 -10.86 12.07 8.17
N VAL A 241 -10.03 11.31 7.45
CA VAL A 241 -10.27 10.90 6.06
C VAL A 241 -11.60 10.14 5.91
N VAL A 242 -11.98 9.33 6.89
CA VAL A 242 -13.23 8.54 6.81
C VAL A 242 -14.50 9.37 6.99
N ASP A 243 -14.39 10.55 7.60
CA ASP A 243 -15.50 11.48 7.84
C ASP A 243 -15.69 12.48 6.68
N LEU A 244 -14.85 12.41 5.65
CA LEU A 244 -14.93 13.33 4.51
C LEU A 244 -16.28 13.19 3.80
N SER A 245 -16.86 14.35 3.48
CA SER A 245 -18.11 14.45 2.72
C SER A 245 -17.82 14.82 1.28
N GLU A 246 -18.25 13.95 0.36
CA GLU A 246 -18.11 14.18 -1.09
C GLU A 246 -18.78 15.48 -1.52
N MET A 247 -19.98 15.81 -1.00
CA MET A 247 -20.68 17.05 -1.36
C MET A 247 -19.90 18.33 -0.98
N LYS A 248 -19.03 18.26 0.04
CA LYS A 248 -18.24 19.41 0.50
C LYS A 248 -16.95 19.58 -0.29
N LEU A 249 -16.31 18.47 -0.68
CA LEU A 249 -14.99 18.48 -1.33
C LEU A 249 -15.04 18.34 -2.85
N CYS A 250 -16.09 17.69 -3.37
CA CYS A 250 -16.30 17.44 -4.79
C CYS A 250 -17.34 18.38 -5.37
N GLN A 251 -17.18 19.68 -5.14
CA GLN A 251 -17.94 20.66 -5.90
C GLN A 251 -17.38 20.66 -7.31
N SER A 252 -18.13 20.12 -8.27
CA SER A 252 -17.77 20.33 -9.67
C SER A 252 -17.85 21.82 -9.96
N GLN A 253 -16.96 22.29 -10.82
CA GLN A 253 -17.05 23.62 -11.40
C GLN A 253 -18.45 23.75 -12.00
N HIS A 254 -19.21 24.78 -11.58
CA HIS A 254 -20.61 25.00 -11.94
C HIS A 254 -20.83 24.74 -13.43
N ASP A 255 -21.37 23.55 -13.74
CA ASP A 255 -21.42 23.05 -15.10
C ASP A 255 -22.37 23.92 -15.92
N TRP A 256 -21.99 24.18 -17.18
CA TRP A 256 -22.76 24.97 -18.14
C TRP A 256 -24.19 24.45 -18.39
N THR A 257 -24.57 23.32 -17.80
CA THR A 257 -25.92 22.76 -17.78
C THR A 257 -26.97 23.73 -17.27
N ASP A 258 -26.66 24.60 -16.30
CA ASP A 258 -27.62 25.61 -15.84
C ASP A 258 -27.94 26.62 -16.95
N TYR A 259 -26.92 27.04 -17.71
CA TYR A 259 -27.11 27.90 -18.89
C TYR A 259 -27.89 27.21 -20.01
N ILE A 260 -27.70 25.90 -20.19
CA ILE A 260 -28.45 25.10 -21.17
C ILE A 260 -29.95 25.14 -20.84
N TYR A 261 -30.35 25.03 -19.56
CA TYR A 261 -31.76 25.13 -19.16
C TYR A 261 -32.36 26.50 -19.45
N TYR A 262 -31.63 27.59 -19.18
CA TYR A 262 -32.08 28.94 -19.53
C TYR A 262 -32.20 29.14 -21.05
N LEU A 263 -31.28 28.57 -21.83
CA LEU A 263 -31.28 28.65 -23.28
C LEU A 263 -32.46 27.87 -23.88
N ILE A 264 -32.71 26.65 -23.40
CA ILE A 264 -33.89 25.85 -23.78
C ILE A 264 -35.19 26.58 -23.42
N ALA A 265 -35.28 27.19 -22.22
CA ALA A 265 -36.46 27.94 -21.81
C ALA A 265 -36.71 29.17 -22.70
N ALA A 266 -35.65 29.90 -23.06
CA ALA A 266 -35.73 31.02 -23.99
C ALA A 266 -36.17 30.59 -25.40
N GLU A 267 -35.68 29.44 -25.87
CA GLU A 267 -36.04 28.89 -27.17
C GLU A 267 -37.51 28.42 -27.21
N ILE A 268 -38.00 27.75 -26.16
CA ILE A 268 -39.41 27.38 -26.02
C ILE A 268 -40.30 28.62 -26.00
N PHE A 269 -39.89 29.68 -25.29
CA PHE A 269 -40.63 30.95 -25.26
C PHE A 269 -40.71 31.60 -26.64
N LEU A 270 -39.58 31.68 -27.37
CA LEU A 270 -39.54 32.22 -28.73
C LEU A 270 -40.38 31.40 -29.71
N LEU A 271 -40.32 30.06 -29.63
CA LEU A 271 -41.14 29.17 -30.44
C LEU A 271 -42.63 29.39 -30.15
N GLY A 272 -43.01 29.49 -28.86
CA GLY A 272 -44.38 29.78 -28.45
C GLY A 272 -44.88 31.13 -28.97
N ALA A 273 -44.06 32.18 -28.89
CA ALA A 273 -44.38 33.50 -29.44
C ALA A 273 -44.55 33.47 -30.96
N LEU A 274 -43.72 32.70 -31.68
CA LEU A 274 -43.82 32.55 -33.13
C LEU A 274 -45.10 31.80 -33.52
N VAL A 275 -45.41 30.68 -32.86
CA VAL A 275 -46.66 29.93 -33.08
C VAL A 275 -47.87 30.82 -32.79
N PHE A 276 -47.87 31.54 -31.67
CA PHE A 276 -48.94 32.48 -31.32
C PHE A 276 -49.12 33.55 -32.41
N LYS A 277 -48.03 34.16 -32.88
CA LYS A 277 -48.06 35.15 -33.97
C LYS A 277 -48.63 34.55 -35.25
N VAL A 278 -48.20 33.34 -35.64
CA VAL A 278 -48.68 32.67 -36.85
C VAL A 278 -50.17 32.34 -36.73
N SER A 279 -50.62 31.83 -35.57
CA SER A 279 -52.04 31.57 -35.30
C SER A 279 -52.88 32.86 -35.34
N TYR A 280 -52.36 33.95 -34.78
CA TYR A 280 -53.01 35.27 -34.82
C TYR A 280 -53.15 35.78 -36.26
N ASP A 281 -52.07 35.78 -37.04
CA ASP A 281 -52.06 36.20 -38.45
C ASP A 281 -53.02 35.36 -39.30
N TYR A 282 -53.06 34.03 -39.07
CA TYR A 282 -54.00 33.13 -39.73
C TYR A 282 -55.46 33.46 -39.39
N TRP A 283 -55.75 33.74 -38.12
CA TRP A 283 -57.09 34.12 -37.68
C TRP A 283 -57.55 35.46 -38.28
N VAL A 284 -56.66 36.47 -38.31
CA VAL A 284 -56.92 37.77 -38.94
C VAL A 284 -57.18 37.60 -40.44
N PHE A 285 -56.36 36.81 -41.13
CA PHE A 285 -56.57 36.51 -42.55
C PHE A 285 -57.95 35.89 -42.80
N LYS A 286 -58.36 34.92 -41.97
CA LYS A 286 -59.65 34.24 -42.12
C LYS A 286 -60.86 35.13 -41.82
N THR A 287 -60.73 36.07 -40.88
CA THR A 287 -61.85 36.95 -40.47
C THR A 287 -61.95 38.22 -41.29
N ALA A 288 -60.82 38.82 -41.69
CA ALA A 288 -60.79 40.12 -42.37
C ALA A 288 -60.31 40.07 -43.83
N GLY A 289 -59.75 38.95 -44.29
CA GLY A 289 -59.31 38.77 -45.68
C GLY A 289 -57.99 39.48 -46.07
N TYR A 290 -57.37 40.21 -45.14
CA TYR A 290 -56.09 40.88 -45.36
C TYR A 290 -54.90 39.93 -45.16
N LEU A 291 -53.95 39.93 -46.10
CA LEU A 291 -52.70 39.20 -45.93
C LEU A 291 -51.84 39.81 -44.81
N PRO A 292 -51.17 38.97 -43.99
CA PRO A 292 -50.21 39.45 -42.99
C PRO A 292 -49.12 40.32 -43.61
N TRP A 293 -48.60 41.31 -42.87
CA TRP A 293 -47.64 42.31 -43.36
C TRP A 293 -46.43 41.75 -44.14
N PRO A 294 -45.79 40.62 -43.73
CA PRO A 294 -44.70 40.04 -44.50
C PRO A 294 -45.15 39.49 -45.86
N ALA A 295 -46.34 38.88 -45.92
CA ALA A 295 -46.89 38.30 -47.14
C ALA A 295 -47.37 39.38 -48.13
N SER A 296 -47.91 40.50 -47.63
CA SER A 296 -48.33 41.63 -48.48
C SER A 296 -47.15 42.43 -49.05
N LYS A 297 -45.93 42.21 -48.56
CA LYS A 297 -44.68 42.85 -49.02
C LYS A 297 -43.75 41.90 -49.77
N MET A 298 -44.16 40.65 -50.03
CA MET A 298 -43.38 39.76 -50.89
C MET A 298 -43.39 40.27 -52.34
N PRO A 299 -42.23 40.35 -53.01
CA PRO A 299 -42.16 40.71 -54.42
C PRO A 299 -42.90 39.66 -55.25
N LYS A 300 -43.79 40.11 -56.15
CA LYS A 300 -44.50 39.21 -57.06
C LYS A 300 -43.51 38.43 -57.91
N LEU A 301 -43.69 37.11 -57.97
CA LEU A 301 -42.87 36.26 -58.83
C LEU A 301 -43.24 36.55 -60.30
N PRO A 302 -42.30 36.37 -61.26
CA PRO A 302 -42.53 36.72 -62.67
C PRO A 302 -43.73 36.02 -63.31
N CYS A 303 -44.22 34.92 -62.72
CA CYS A 303 -45.38 34.17 -63.20
C CYS A 303 -46.74 34.82 -62.86
N ASP A 304 -46.80 35.74 -61.89
CA ASP A 304 -48.08 36.37 -61.49
C ASP A 304 -48.59 37.38 -62.54
N TRP A 305 -47.73 37.81 -63.46
CA TRP A 305 -48.08 38.72 -64.56
C TRP A 305 -48.84 38.04 -65.70
N LEU A 306 -48.86 36.71 -65.77
CA LEU A 306 -49.52 35.94 -66.85
C LEU A 306 -51.00 35.63 -66.56
N CYS A 307 -51.48 35.87 -65.35
CA CYS A 307 -52.86 35.56 -64.94
C CYS A 307 -53.77 36.80 -64.80
N GLU A 308 -53.28 38.00 -65.14
CA GLU A 308 -54.03 39.27 -65.08
C GLU A 308 -54.42 39.83 -66.47
N SER A 309 -54.42 38.99 -67.52
CA SER A 309 -54.90 39.35 -68.88
C SER A 309 -56.16 38.60 -69.28
#